data_AF-A0A2I0IDW1-F1
#
_entry.id   AF-A0A2I0IDW1-F1
#
_cell.length_a   1.000
_cell.length_b   1.000
_cell.length_c   1.000
_cell.angle_alpha   90.00
_cell.angle_beta   90.00
_cell.angle_gamma   90.00
#
_symmetry.space_group_name_H-M   'P 1'
#
loop_
_entity.id
_entity.type
_entity.pdbx_description
1 polymer ?
#
loop_
_entity_poly.entity_id
_entity_poly.type
_entity_poly.pdbx_seq_one_letter_code
_entity_poly.pdbx_strand_id
1 'polypeptide(L)'
;MLPINSSQKLSFTKSIDHGDLVIIYERHDTMKAVKVSEGSSFQNRFGMFKHSDWIGKPFGSKVYSHKGGFVYLLAPTPELWTLVLSHRTQILYIADISFVIMYLEIVPGCLVLESGTGSGSLTTSLARAVAPHGHVYTFDFHEHRATSAR
;
A
#
# COMPACT_ATOMS: atom_id res chain seq x y z
N MET A 1 1.36 5.33 -4.02
CA MET A 1 1.19 6.08 -2.76
C MET A 1 0.05 7.08 -2.96
N LEU A 2 -0.85 7.26 -1.98
CA LEU A 2 -1.89 8.29 -2.07
C LEU A 2 -1.21 9.65 -2.32
N PRO A 3 -1.68 10.47 -3.27
CA PRO A 3 -1.07 11.77 -3.56
C PRO A 3 -1.07 12.63 -2.29
N ILE A 4 0.12 13.02 -1.84
CA ILE A 4 0.29 13.93 -0.71
C ILE A 4 0.12 15.35 -1.27
N ASN A 5 -1.12 15.84 -1.23
CA ASN A 5 -1.34 17.28 -1.35
C ASN A 5 -0.71 17.93 -0.10
N SER A 6 0.12 18.97 -0.27
CA SER A 6 0.83 19.65 0.83
C SER A 6 -0.09 20.23 1.91
N SER A 7 -1.40 20.31 1.63
CA SER A 7 -2.46 20.72 2.55
C SER A 7 -3.35 19.56 3.08
N GLN A 8 -3.16 18.33 2.60
CA GLN A 8 -3.87 17.15 3.10
C GLN A 8 -3.01 16.39 4.09
N LYS A 9 -3.30 16.60 5.40
CA LYS A 9 -2.90 15.68 6.47
C LYS A 9 -3.24 14.25 6.06
N LEU A 10 -2.42 13.26 6.47
CA LEU A 10 -2.77 11.84 6.41
C LEU A 10 -4.15 11.65 7.07
N SER A 11 -5.19 11.63 6.25
CA SER A 11 -6.58 11.62 6.69
C SER A 11 -7.07 10.19 6.63
N PHE A 12 -7.15 9.55 7.79
CA PHE A 12 -7.83 8.26 7.94
C PHE A 12 -9.36 8.37 7.76
N THR A 13 -9.87 9.59 7.56
CA THR A 13 -11.28 9.87 7.28
C THR A 13 -11.57 10.00 5.78
N LYS A 14 -10.57 9.81 4.91
CA LYS A 14 -10.75 9.84 3.45
C LYS A 14 -11.68 8.71 3.00
N SER A 15 -12.66 9.05 2.17
CA SER A 15 -13.47 8.08 1.42
C SER A 15 -12.75 7.59 0.17
N ILE A 16 -13.04 6.36 -0.24
CA ILE A 16 -12.47 5.73 -1.43
C ILE A 16 -12.89 6.51 -2.67
N ASP A 17 -11.93 6.84 -3.53
CA ASP A 17 -12.17 7.52 -4.80
C ASP A 17 -11.53 6.78 -5.99
N HIS A 18 -11.84 7.22 -7.20
CA HIS A 18 -11.25 6.70 -8.42
C HIS A 18 -9.71 6.83 -8.41
N GLY A 19 -9.02 5.77 -8.79
CA GLY A 19 -7.56 5.72 -8.82
C GLY A 19 -6.90 5.42 -7.47
N ASP A 20 -7.64 5.41 -6.36
CA ASP A 20 -7.09 5.02 -5.05
C ASP A 20 -6.66 3.55 -5.07
N LEU A 21 -5.57 3.27 -4.34
CA LEU A 21 -5.14 1.91 -4.05
C LEU A 21 -5.88 1.42 -2.80
N VAL A 22 -6.57 0.29 -2.89
CA VAL A 22 -7.33 -0.32 -1.80
C VAL A 22 -6.73 -1.68 -1.48
N ILE A 23 -6.57 -1.99 -0.19
CA ILE A 23 -6.22 -3.34 0.25
C ILE A 23 -7.50 -4.10 0.56
N ILE A 24 -7.83 -5.07 -0.27
CA ILE A 24 -8.96 -5.96 -0.06
C ILE A 24 -8.54 -7.03 0.93
N TYR A 25 -9.15 -6.99 2.12
CA TYR A 25 -8.95 -7.98 3.16
C TYR A 25 -10.06 -9.03 3.07
N GLU A 26 -9.67 -10.25 2.69
CA GLU A 26 -10.58 -11.39 2.60
C GLU A 26 -10.57 -12.21 3.90
N ARG A 27 -9.36 -12.53 4.38
CA ARG A 27 -9.06 -13.29 5.59
C ARG A 27 -7.67 -12.89 6.10
N HIS A 28 -7.31 -13.36 7.30
CA HIS A 28 -6.00 -13.07 7.92
C HIS A 28 -4.80 -13.44 7.04
N ASP A 29 -4.95 -14.47 6.19
CA ASP A 29 -3.93 -15.03 5.31
C ASP A 29 -4.07 -14.58 3.84
N THR A 30 -5.15 -13.87 3.50
CA THR A 30 -5.51 -13.59 2.11
C THR A 30 -5.91 -12.13 1.96
N MET A 31 -5.03 -11.36 1.35
CA MET A 31 -5.23 -9.95 1.03
C MET A 31 -4.76 -9.67 -0.41
N LYS A 32 -5.33 -8.63 -1.04
CA LYS A 32 -4.90 -8.18 -2.37
C LYS A 32 -4.93 -6.66 -2.47
N ALA A 33 -3.93 -6.08 -3.11
CA ALA A 33 -3.95 -4.67 -3.50
C ALA A 33 -4.68 -4.51 -4.85
N VAL A 34 -5.66 -3.61 -4.91
CA VAL A 34 -6.43 -3.32 -6.13
C VAL A 34 -6.54 -1.81 -6.31
N LYS A 35 -6.28 -1.34 -7.53
CA LYS A 35 -6.51 0.06 -7.90
C LYS A 35 -7.97 0.24 -8.32
N VAL A 36 -8.66 1.20 -7.71
CA VAL A 36 -10.05 1.52 -8.05
C VAL A 36 -10.08 2.16 -9.43
N SER A 37 -10.98 1.65 -10.27
CA SER A 37 -11.13 2.07 -11.66
C SER A 37 -12.60 1.91 -12.05
N GLU A 38 -13.12 2.85 -12.82
CA GLU A 38 -14.48 2.79 -13.34
C GLU A 38 -14.69 1.55 -14.23
N GLY A 39 -15.91 0.99 -14.22
CA GLY A 39 -16.28 -0.20 -14.99
C GLY A 39 -15.59 -1.51 -14.55
N SER A 40 -14.64 -1.46 -13.61
CA SER A 40 -13.88 -2.61 -13.16
C SER A 40 -14.57 -3.34 -12.01
N SER A 41 -14.24 -4.63 -11.85
CA SER A 41 -14.72 -5.45 -10.76
C SER A 41 -13.61 -6.34 -10.21
N PHE A 42 -13.70 -6.64 -8.92
CA PHE A 42 -12.87 -7.61 -8.25
C PHE A 42 -13.65 -8.90 -8.05
N GLN A 43 -13.01 -10.03 -8.36
CA GLN A 43 -13.61 -11.35 -8.23
C GLN A 43 -12.74 -12.24 -7.34
N ASN A 44 -13.39 -12.93 -6.42
CA ASN A 44 -12.77 -13.95 -5.59
C ASN A 44 -13.80 -15.04 -5.24
N ARG A 45 -13.42 -15.94 -4.32
CA ARG A 45 -14.30 -17.03 -3.85
C ARG A 45 -15.59 -16.55 -3.16
N PHE A 46 -15.62 -15.32 -2.66
CA PHE A 46 -16.77 -14.72 -1.99
C PHE A 46 -17.74 -14.02 -2.95
N GLY A 47 -17.36 -13.88 -4.23
CA GLY A 47 -18.21 -13.35 -5.29
C GLY A 47 -17.54 -12.26 -6.12
N MET A 48 -18.37 -11.48 -6.81
CA MET A 48 -17.97 -10.33 -7.62
C MET A 48 -18.33 -9.04 -6.88
N PHE A 49 -17.39 -8.10 -6.86
CA PHE A 49 -17.50 -6.81 -6.20
C PHE A 49 -17.19 -5.70 -7.23
N LYS A 50 -18.16 -4.86 -7.57
CA LYS A 50 -17.95 -3.78 -8.53
C LYS A 50 -17.26 -2.61 -7.85
N HIS A 51 -16.27 -2.02 -8.52
CA HIS A 51 -15.53 -0.88 -7.98
C HIS A 51 -16.43 0.35 -7.79
N SER A 52 -17.47 0.50 -8.63
CA SER A 52 -18.50 1.54 -8.50
C SER A 52 -19.14 1.56 -7.11
N ASP A 53 -19.29 0.38 -6.49
CA ASP A 53 -19.97 0.25 -5.21
C ASP A 53 -19.06 0.65 -4.04
N TRP A 54 -17.77 0.90 -4.29
CA TRP A 54 -16.78 1.26 -3.29
C TRP A 54 -16.57 2.77 -3.19
N ILE A 55 -16.76 3.48 -4.31
CA ILE A 55 -16.55 4.93 -4.40
C ILE A 55 -17.46 5.64 -3.39
N GLY A 56 -16.90 6.59 -2.65
CA GLY A 56 -17.59 7.34 -1.59
C GLY A 56 -17.72 6.58 -0.26
N LYS A 57 -17.43 5.28 -0.20
CA LYS A 57 -17.38 4.55 1.08
C LYS A 57 -16.10 4.90 1.85
N PRO A 58 -16.15 4.97 3.19
CA PRO A 58 -14.94 5.12 3.98
C PRO A 58 -14.08 3.84 3.90
N PHE A 59 -12.76 4.00 4.00
CA PHE A 59 -11.89 2.85 4.27
C PHE A 59 -12.30 2.15 5.58
N GLY A 60 -12.09 0.84 5.65
CA GLY A 60 -12.60 -0.05 6.69
C GLY A 60 -14.00 -0.59 6.39
N SER A 61 -14.67 -0.13 5.33
CA SER A 61 -16.02 -0.61 4.98
C SER A 61 -16.04 -2.11 4.65
N LYS A 62 -17.06 -2.79 5.19
CA LYS A 62 -17.45 -4.14 4.76
C LYS A 62 -18.34 -4.03 3.53
N VAL A 63 -17.97 -4.70 2.44
CA VAL A 63 -18.77 -4.74 1.21
C VAL A 63 -19.18 -6.17 0.88
N TYR A 64 -20.38 -6.31 0.34
CA TYR A 64 -20.99 -7.61 0.04
C TYR A 64 -21.02 -7.87 -1.45
N SER A 65 -20.88 -9.13 -1.84
CA SER A 65 -21.16 -9.59 -3.19
C SER A 65 -22.66 -9.88 -3.34
N HIS A 66 -23.12 -10.00 -4.58
CA HIS A 66 -24.50 -10.44 -4.87
C HIS A 66 -24.85 -11.82 -4.30
N LYS A 67 -23.86 -12.65 -3.97
CA LYS A 67 -24.03 -14.00 -3.40
C LYS A 67 -23.95 -14.02 -1.87
N GLY A 68 -23.88 -12.86 -1.20
CA GLY A 68 -23.86 -12.74 0.26
C GLY A 68 -22.47 -12.86 0.92
N GLY A 69 -21.43 -13.21 0.16
CA GLY A 69 -20.04 -13.15 0.65
C GLY A 69 -19.57 -11.71 0.85
N PHE A 70 -18.52 -11.48 1.64
CA PHE A 70 -18.04 -10.13 1.93
C PHE A 70 -16.51 -10.02 1.95
N VAL A 71 -16.02 -8.79 1.81
CA VAL A 71 -14.62 -8.39 2.04
C VAL A 71 -14.57 -7.04 2.76
N TYR A 72 -13.42 -6.71 3.35
CA TYR A 72 -13.17 -5.37 3.90
C TYR A 72 -12.24 -4.57 2.99
N LEU A 73 -12.51 -3.27 2.84
CA LEU A 73 -11.75 -2.34 2.00
C LEU A 73 -10.83 -1.49 2.87
N LEU A 74 -9.57 -1.88 3.06
CA LEU A 74 -8.63 -1.22 3.95
C LEU A 74 -7.79 -0.17 3.23
N ALA A 75 -7.43 0.90 3.96
CA ALA A 75 -6.47 1.89 3.48
C ALA A 75 -5.08 1.25 3.36
N PRO A 76 -4.29 1.60 2.33
CA PRO A 76 -2.96 1.04 2.16
C PRO A 76 -2.00 1.60 3.22
N THR A 77 -1.32 0.70 3.93
CA THR A 77 -0.18 1.04 4.80
C THR A 77 1.04 0.26 4.35
N PRO A 78 2.27 0.69 4.67
CA PRO A 78 3.48 -0.09 4.41
C PRO A 78 3.42 -1.53 4.94
N GLU A 79 2.81 -1.77 6.11
CA GLU A 79 2.63 -3.12 6.68
C GLU A 79 1.74 -3.98 5.78
N LEU A 80 0.56 -3.47 5.41
CA LEU A 80 -0.36 -4.19 4.54
C LEU A 80 0.23 -4.36 3.14
N TRP A 81 0.90 -3.34 2.63
CA TRP A 81 1.60 -3.37 1.34
C TRP A 81 2.66 -4.47 1.30
N THR A 82 3.45 -4.60 2.36
CA THR A 82 4.47 -5.67 2.51
C THR A 82 3.88 -7.06 2.30
N LEU A 83 2.63 -7.28 2.71
CA LEU A 83 1.96 -8.58 2.60
C LEU A 83 1.32 -8.86 1.23
N VAL A 84 1.12 -7.84 0.39
CA VAL A 84 0.37 -7.96 -0.87
C VAL A 84 1.15 -7.52 -2.11
N LEU A 85 2.31 -6.89 -1.93
CA LEU A 85 3.15 -6.43 -3.03
C LEU A 85 3.58 -7.61 -3.90
N SER A 86 3.76 -7.38 -5.19
CA SER A 86 4.27 -8.39 -6.10
C SER A 86 5.76 -8.59 -5.86
N HIS A 87 6.12 -9.77 -5.35
CA HIS A 87 7.52 -10.13 -5.11
C HIS A 87 8.27 -10.23 -6.43
N ARG A 88 9.33 -9.42 -6.57
CA ARG A 88 10.34 -9.51 -7.63
C ARG A 88 11.70 -9.97 -7.07
N THR A 89 11.83 -9.92 -5.76
CA THR A 89 13.01 -10.26 -4.97
C THR A 89 12.54 -10.85 -3.64
N GLN A 90 13.49 -11.39 -2.87
CA GLN A 90 13.29 -11.52 -1.44
C GLN A 90 13.07 -10.13 -0.81
N ILE A 91 12.23 -10.05 0.21
CA ILE A 91 11.90 -8.79 0.90
C ILE A 91 12.18 -8.89 2.40
N LEU A 92 12.31 -7.73 3.05
CA LEU A 92 12.18 -7.63 4.49
C LEU A 92 10.69 -7.57 4.87
N TYR A 93 10.36 -8.18 6.00
CA TYR A 93 9.04 -8.11 6.64
C TYR A 93 9.07 -7.16 7.83
N ILE A 94 7.89 -6.86 8.39
CA ILE A 94 7.70 -5.78 9.35
C ILE A 94 8.58 -5.90 10.61
N ALA A 95 8.90 -7.11 11.06
CA ALA A 95 9.78 -7.32 12.21
C ALA A 95 11.17 -6.71 11.96
N ASP A 96 11.83 -7.10 10.87
CA ASP A 96 13.16 -6.58 10.52
C ASP A 96 13.11 -5.11 10.12
N ILE A 97 12.09 -4.69 9.36
CA ILE A 97 11.89 -3.29 8.97
C ILE A 97 11.78 -2.40 10.21
N SER A 98 11.07 -2.84 11.25
CA SER A 98 10.90 -2.08 12.49
C SER A 98 12.24 -1.88 13.20
N PHE A 99 13.10 -2.91 13.22
CA PHE A 99 14.44 -2.79 13.77
C PHE A 99 15.32 -1.87 12.93
N VAL A 100 15.30 -1.98 11.59
CA VAL A 100 16.08 -1.09 10.71
C VAL A 100 15.72 0.37 10.96
N ILE A 101 14.43 0.70 11.00
CA ILE A 101 13.97 2.07 11.25
C ILE A 101 14.40 2.56 12.64
N MET A 102 14.23 1.72 13.67
CA MET A 102 14.56 2.07 15.05
C MET A 102 16.07 2.25 15.27
N TYR A 103 16.90 1.31 14.84
CA TYR A 103 18.35 1.34 15.06
C TYR A 103 19.07 2.40 14.22
N LEU A 104 18.51 2.78 13.07
CA LEU A 104 19.02 3.88 12.26
C LEU A 104 18.44 5.25 12.67
N GLU A 105 17.64 5.28 13.75
CA GLU A 105 17.02 6.50 14.30
C GLU A 105 16.27 7.31 13.23
N ILE A 106 15.59 6.61 12.31
CA ILE A 106 14.91 7.26 11.19
C ILE A 106 13.66 7.95 11.71
N VAL A 107 13.63 9.27 11.56
CA VAL A 107 12.54 10.15 11.98
C VAL A 107 12.09 11.07 10.83
N PRO A 108 10.92 11.74 10.95
CA PRO A 108 10.48 12.71 9.95
C PRO A 108 11.54 13.76 9.62
N GLY A 109 11.80 13.97 8.33
CA GLY A 109 12.83 14.91 7.85
C GLY A 109 14.17 14.27 7.49
N CYS A 110 14.43 13.01 7.87
CA CYS A 110 15.66 12.32 7.51
C CYS A 110 15.82 12.17 5.99
N LEU A 111 17.08 12.25 5.53
CA LEU A 111 17.49 11.80 4.20
C LEU A 111 18.07 10.40 4.33
N VAL A 112 17.48 9.43 3.64
CA VAL A 112 17.89 8.02 3.70
C VAL A 112 18.37 7.57 2.33
N LEU A 113 19.52 6.90 2.30
CA LEU A 113 20.03 6.21 1.12
C LEU A 113 19.72 4.71 1.25
N GLU A 114 19.06 4.14 0.24
CA GLU A 114 18.73 2.71 0.17
C GLU A 114 19.33 2.12 -1.11
N SER A 115 19.95 0.95 -0.99
CA SER A 115 20.31 0.11 -2.14
C SER A 115 20.37 -1.35 -1.67
N GLY A 116 19.67 -2.31 -2.28
CA GLY A 116 18.83 -2.22 -3.49
C GLY A 116 17.33 -1.96 -3.25
N THR A 117 16.63 -1.30 -4.17
CA THR A 117 15.17 -1.08 -4.11
C THR A 117 14.37 -2.39 -4.12
N GLY A 118 14.74 -3.34 -4.98
CA GLY A 118 14.10 -4.64 -5.08
C GLY A 118 12.59 -4.58 -5.33
N SER A 119 11.82 -5.14 -4.40
CA SER A 119 10.35 -5.13 -4.47
C SER A 119 9.70 -3.91 -3.81
N GLY A 120 10.48 -3.05 -3.14
CA GLY A 120 10.01 -1.80 -2.51
C GLY A 120 9.36 -1.96 -1.12
N SER A 121 9.53 -3.12 -0.46
CA SER A 121 8.98 -3.38 0.88
C SER A 121 9.55 -2.41 1.93
N LEU A 122 10.88 -2.38 2.07
CA LEU A 122 11.58 -1.47 2.96
C LEU A 122 11.39 -0.01 2.54
N THR A 123 11.59 0.29 1.25
CA THR A 123 11.42 1.63 0.65
C THR A 123 10.12 2.30 1.06
N THR A 124 9.00 1.57 1.02
CA THR A 124 7.68 2.14 1.34
C THR A 124 7.57 2.49 2.84
N SER A 125 8.21 1.70 3.71
CA SER A 125 8.26 1.96 5.16
C SER A 125 9.18 3.13 5.48
N LEU A 126 10.35 3.20 4.82
CA LEU A 126 11.27 4.34 4.92
C LEU A 126 10.58 5.64 4.47
N ALA A 127 9.90 5.61 3.33
CA ALA A 127 9.20 6.77 2.78
C ALA A 127 8.13 7.31 3.75
N ARG A 128 7.40 6.43 4.44
CA ARG A 128 6.48 6.85 5.52
C ARG A 128 7.23 7.44 6.72
N ALA A 129 8.33 6.82 7.14
CA ALA A 129 9.09 7.25 8.32
C ALA A 129 9.71 8.64 8.15
N VAL A 130 10.21 8.96 6.95
CA VAL A 130 10.85 10.26 6.66
C VAL A 130 9.85 11.37 6.30
N ALA A 131 8.62 11.03 5.93
CA ALA A 131 7.60 12.01 5.57
C ALA A 131 7.26 12.98 6.73
N PRO A 132 6.79 14.21 6.44
CA PRO A 132 6.52 14.76 5.11
C PRO A 132 7.68 15.56 4.50
N HIS A 133 8.76 15.80 5.27
CA HIS A 133 9.84 16.70 4.87
C HIS A 133 11.15 15.99 4.48
N GLY A 134 11.26 14.70 4.78
CA GLY A 134 12.44 13.89 4.44
C GLY A 134 12.34 13.25 3.06
N HIS A 135 13.36 12.48 2.69
CA HIS A 135 13.44 11.86 1.38
C HIS A 135 14.19 10.53 1.43
N VAL A 136 13.78 9.58 0.60
CA VAL A 136 14.49 8.30 0.40
C VAL A 136 15.05 8.29 -1.01
N TYR A 137 16.38 8.29 -1.12
CA TYR A 137 17.04 8.00 -2.38
C TYR A 137 17.32 6.51 -2.45
N THR A 138 16.57 5.80 -3.29
CA THR A 138 16.71 4.36 -3.49
C THR A 138 17.30 4.05 -4.86
N PHE A 139 18.15 3.04 -4.93
CA PHE A 139 18.82 2.62 -6.16
C PHE A 139 18.64 1.13 -6.39
N ASP A 140 18.38 0.72 -7.64
CA ASP A 140 18.45 -0.68 -8.07
C ASP A 140 19.17 -0.70 -9.41
N PHE A 141 20.25 -1.48 -9.49
CA PHE A 141 21.05 -1.60 -10.71
C PHE A 141 20.29 -2.35 -11.82
N HIS A 142 19.28 -3.14 -11.46
CA HIS A 142 18.52 -3.93 -12.41
C HIS A 142 17.37 -3.10 -12.98
N GLU A 143 17.55 -2.65 -14.22
CA GLU A 143 16.64 -1.71 -14.91
C GLU A 143 15.15 -2.08 -14.82
N HIS A 144 14.79 -3.35 -15.05
CA HIS A 144 13.40 -3.79 -14.96
C HIS A 144 12.81 -3.62 -13.54
N ARG A 145 13.59 -3.89 -12.48
CA ARG A 145 13.14 -3.73 -11.09
C ARG A 145 13.03 -2.26 -10.72
N ALA A 146 14.01 -1.45 -11.12
CA ALA A 146 13.97 -0.01 -10.95
C ALA A 146 12.75 0.62 -11.63
N THR A 147 12.48 0.23 -12.89
CA THR A 147 11.33 0.72 -13.66
C THR A 147 10.01 0.31 -13.02
N SER A 148 9.89 -0.93 -12.54
CA SER A 148 8.68 -1.42 -11.87
C SER A 148 8.41 -0.76 -10.51
N ALA A 149 9.41 -0.16 -9.88
CA ALA A 149 9.30 0.50 -8.58
C ALA A 149 8.94 2.00 -8.67
N ARG A 150 9.09 2.62 -9.86
CA ARG A 150 8.71 4.01 -10.12
C ARG A 150 7.20 4.14 -10.32
#